data_AF-A0A1Q4DKS9-F1
#
_entry.id   AF-A0A1Q4DKS9-F1
#
_cell.length_a   1.000
_cell.length_b   1.000
_cell.length_c   1.000
_cell.angle_alpha   90.00
_cell.angle_beta   90.00
_cell.angle_gamma   90.00
#
_symmetry.space_group_name_H-M   'P 1'
#
loop_
_entity.id
_entity.type
_entity.pdbx_description
1 polymer ?
#
loop_
_entity_poly.entity_id
_entity_poly.type
_entity_poly.pdbx_seq_one_letter_code
_entity_poly.pdbx_strand_id
1 'polypeptide(L)'
;MTDNSPAGLTLLAPDRTVVGTRGEFHRSARQAYAPLADGRPRNVVVELAFTPIEAEHQRGRRGIEIRLDGERVGELTAPTAALYGPLLEDVLFVGGRPACIATVVNGPQGAEVELRLPVVPVGAAVPPELPLPVSAGAFPVAAGRRTPVLIGAGVAALLIVIGVGIGRGGDGAVETADGGPDAVATTTTAPAPPSTASATTVRRAPAAAPPERAPAPTPQPASEAGPDPSDGCDTNHADCLPDGADCDDESGEITGTDVHDLDPDDEGTGCD
;
A
#
# COMPACT_ATOMS: atom_id res chain seq x y z
N MET A 1 5.89 -26.27 1.78
CA MET A 1 4.88 -25.76 0.83
C MET A 1 3.86 -25.03 1.67
N THR A 2 3.76 -23.71 1.53
CA THR A 2 2.84 -22.91 2.36
C THR A 2 1.43 -23.05 1.81
N ASP A 3 0.52 -23.62 2.62
CA ASP A 3 -0.88 -23.79 2.28
C ASP A 3 -1.60 -22.45 2.38
N ASN A 4 -1.80 -21.80 1.24
CA ASN A 4 -2.63 -20.62 1.14
C ASN A 4 -4.11 -21.06 1.09
N SER A 5 -4.69 -21.28 2.27
CA SER A 5 -6.05 -21.79 2.42
C SER A 5 -7.08 -20.65 2.39
N PRO A 6 -8.13 -20.72 1.53
CA PRO A 6 -9.21 -19.74 1.52
C PRO A 6 -10.24 -19.95 2.65
N ALA A 7 -9.97 -20.82 3.62
CA ALA A 7 -10.91 -21.16 4.67
C ALA A 7 -11.28 -19.91 5.50
N GLY A 8 -12.60 -19.63 5.59
CA GLY A 8 -13.12 -18.47 6.32
C GLY A 8 -12.95 -17.13 5.59
N LEU A 9 -12.57 -17.15 4.32
CA LEU A 9 -12.50 -15.97 3.46
C LEU A 9 -13.67 -15.93 2.48
N THR A 10 -14.20 -14.73 2.25
CA THR A 10 -15.22 -14.44 1.23
C THR A 10 -14.52 -13.93 -0.02
N LEU A 11 -14.44 -14.79 -1.04
CA LEU A 11 -13.74 -14.47 -2.27
C LEU A 11 -14.55 -13.51 -3.16
N LEU A 12 -13.99 -12.35 -3.44
CA LEU A 12 -14.54 -11.38 -4.38
C LEU A 12 -14.36 -11.84 -5.83
N ALA A 13 -15.25 -11.40 -6.74
CA ALA A 13 -15.18 -11.78 -8.15
C ALA A 13 -13.89 -11.23 -8.82
N PRO A 14 -13.11 -12.05 -9.55
CA PRO A 14 -11.80 -11.68 -10.07
C PRO A 14 -11.85 -11.08 -11.48
N ASP A 15 -12.47 -9.91 -11.65
CA ASP A 15 -12.74 -9.33 -12.98
C ASP A 15 -11.60 -8.47 -13.54
N ARG A 16 -11.07 -7.53 -12.75
CA ARG A 16 -10.03 -6.57 -13.16
C ARG A 16 -8.73 -6.77 -12.40
N THR A 17 -7.61 -6.57 -13.07
CA THR A 17 -6.30 -6.57 -12.42
C THR A 17 -5.99 -5.19 -11.85
N VAL A 18 -5.54 -5.14 -10.60
CA VAL A 18 -5.12 -3.93 -9.88
C VAL A 18 -3.76 -4.23 -9.27
N VAL A 19 -2.80 -3.33 -9.44
CA VAL A 19 -1.50 -3.45 -8.79
C VAL A 19 -1.59 -2.79 -7.42
N GLY A 20 -1.25 -3.54 -6.36
CA GLY A 20 -1.12 -2.97 -5.03
C GLY A 20 0.02 -1.97 -4.98
N THR A 21 -0.14 -0.87 -4.24
CA THR A 21 0.99 -0.04 -3.85
C THR A 21 1.93 -0.83 -2.96
N ARG A 22 3.21 -0.54 -3.16
CA ARG A 22 4.33 -1.16 -2.47
C ARG A 22 4.22 -0.86 -0.97
N GLY A 23 3.67 -1.80 -0.21
CA GLY A 23 3.95 -1.90 1.22
C GLY A 23 5.35 -2.46 1.40
N GLU A 24 5.92 -2.33 2.60
CA GLU A 24 7.09 -3.11 2.96
C GLU A 24 6.73 -4.60 2.89
N PHE A 25 6.96 -5.21 1.73
CA PHE A 25 6.77 -6.64 1.56
C PHE A 25 7.79 -7.29 2.49
N HIS A 26 7.32 -7.75 3.66
CA HIS A 26 8.21 -8.29 4.66
C HIS A 26 9.05 -9.42 4.05
N ARG A 27 10.33 -9.48 4.43
CA ARG A 27 11.29 -10.42 3.84
C ARG A 27 10.81 -11.88 3.99
N SER A 28 10.11 -12.18 5.08
CA SER A 28 9.42 -13.44 5.37
C SER A 28 8.40 -13.80 4.30
N ALA A 29 7.38 -12.95 4.10
CA ALA A 29 6.34 -13.15 3.09
C ALA A 29 6.93 -13.26 1.68
N ARG A 30 7.93 -12.44 1.33
CA ARG A 30 8.60 -12.53 0.02
C ARG A 30 9.21 -13.90 -0.23
N GLN A 31 9.86 -14.51 0.76
CA GLN A 31 10.48 -15.82 0.60
C GLN A 31 9.44 -16.94 0.53
N ALA A 32 8.38 -16.86 1.35
CA ALA A 32 7.34 -17.88 1.39
C ALA A 32 6.47 -17.92 0.11
N TYR A 33 6.25 -16.76 -0.52
CA TYR A 33 5.40 -16.62 -1.70
C TYR A 33 6.15 -16.13 -2.94
N ALA A 34 7.48 -16.22 -2.94
CA ALA A 34 8.27 -15.95 -4.12
C ALA A 34 7.69 -16.68 -5.35
N PRO A 35 7.74 -16.07 -6.53
CA PRO A 35 7.47 -16.77 -7.78
C PRO A 35 8.26 -18.08 -7.84
N LEU A 36 7.74 -19.05 -8.59
CA LEU A 36 8.41 -20.35 -8.70
C LEU A 36 9.83 -20.16 -9.24
N ALA A 37 10.74 -21.09 -8.95
CA ALA A 37 12.16 -20.99 -9.35
C ALA A 37 12.36 -20.84 -10.87
N ASP A 38 11.37 -21.21 -11.67
CA ASP A 38 11.31 -21.04 -13.13
C ASP A 38 10.75 -19.66 -13.57
N GLY A 39 10.52 -18.76 -12.63
CA GLY A 39 9.97 -17.42 -12.84
C GLY A 39 8.47 -17.39 -13.09
N ARG A 40 7.76 -18.53 -13.01
CA ARG A 40 6.31 -18.54 -13.25
C ARG A 40 5.55 -17.81 -12.14
N PRO A 41 4.50 -17.04 -12.52
CA PRO A 41 3.65 -16.39 -11.56
C PRO A 41 2.96 -17.41 -10.64
N ARG A 42 2.76 -17.03 -9.38
CA ARG A 42 2.07 -17.86 -8.39
C ARG A 42 0.73 -17.23 -8.03
N ASN A 43 -0.36 -17.96 -8.23
CA ASN A 43 -1.66 -17.53 -7.74
C ASN A 43 -1.77 -17.80 -6.24
N VAL A 44 -2.25 -16.81 -5.51
CA VAL A 44 -2.49 -16.83 -4.07
C VAL A 44 -3.84 -16.17 -3.79
N VAL A 45 -4.44 -16.47 -2.65
CA VAL A 45 -5.57 -15.76 -2.08
C VAL A 45 -5.02 -14.82 -1.03
N VAL A 46 -5.39 -13.55 -1.13
CA VAL A 46 -5.00 -12.51 -0.19
C VAL A 46 -6.24 -12.00 0.54
N GLU A 47 -6.09 -11.71 1.82
CA GLU A 47 -7.09 -10.99 2.60
C GLU A 47 -6.94 -9.48 2.32
N LEU A 48 -8.07 -8.80 2.25
CA LEU A 48 -8.12 -7.35 2.21
C LEU A 48 -8.61 -6.85 3.58
N ALA A 49 -7.89 -5.95 4.22
CA ALA A 49 -8.24 -5.44 5.54
C ALA A 49 -8.22 -3.92 5.55
N PHE A 50 -9.10 -3.31 6.34
CA PHE A 50 -9.02 -1.87 6.58
C PHE A 50 -7.82 -1.56 7.47
N THR A 51 -7.06 -0.54 7.09
CA THR A 51 -5.99 0.04 7.90
C THR A 51 -6.26 1.53 8.12
N PRO A 52 -5.98 2.09 9.31
CA PRO A 52 -5.93 3.54 9.46
C PRO A 52 -4.84 4.09 8.54
N ILE A 53 -5.12 5.23 7.91
CA ILE A 53 -4.10 5.97 7.17
C ILE A 53 -3.33 6.83 8.17
N GLU A 54 -2.02 6.60 8.29
CA GLU A 54 -1.17 7.34 9.24
C GLU A 54 -0.88 8.77 8.77
N ALA A 55 -1.06 9.07 7.49
CA ALA A 55 -0.85 10.41 6.94
C ALA A 55 -1.85 11.40 7.54
N GLU A 56 -1.33 12.45 8.19
CA GLU A 56 -2.12 13.47 8.88
C GLU A 56 -3.17 14.15 7.99
N HIS A 57 -2.81 14.41 6.72
CA HIS A 57 -3.70 14.99 5.70
C HIS A 57 -4.88 14.09 5.31
N GLN A 58 -4.88 12.81 5.71
CA GLN A 58 -5.94 11.85 5.39
C GLN A 58 -6.63 11.31 6.64
N ARG A 59 -6.55 12.02 7.78
CA ARG A 59 -7.28 11.65 8.99
C ARG A 59 -8.77 11.42 8.69
N GLY A 60 -9.27 10.27 9.14
CA GLY A 60 -10.66 9.84 8.93
C GLY A 60 -10.89 9.00 7.67
N ARG A 61 -9.92 8.93 6.74
CA ARG A 61 -9.95 7.99 5.61
C ARG A 61 -9.36 6.65 6.03
N ARG A 62 -9.88 5.57 5.45
CA ARG A 62 -9.41 4.19 5.66
C ARG A 62 -8.66 3.71 4.42
N GLY A 63 -7.44 3.23 4.62
CA GLY A 63 -6.70 2.49 3.61
C GLY A 63 -7.21 1.06 3.54
N ILE A 64 -6.90 0.37 2.44
CA ILE A 64 -7.10 -1.08 2.35
C ILE A 64 -5.72 -1.71 2.19
N GLU A 65 -5.32 -2.48 3.18
CA GLU A 65 -4.09 -3.26 3.10
C GLU A 65 -4.34 -4.67 2.60
N ILE A 66 -3.30 -5.21 1.98
CA ILE A 66 -3.27 -6.52 1.37
C ILE A 66 -2.49 -7.41 2.33
N ARG A 67 -3.13 -8.48 2.81
CA ARG A 67 -2.54 -9.42 3.75
C ARG A 67 -2.41 -10.81 3.14
N LEU A 68 -1.27 -11.44 3.38
CA LEU A 68 -1.00 -12.81 2.99
C LEU A 68 -0.68 -13.60 4.27
N ASP A 69 -1.54 -14.55 4.61
CA ASP A 69 -1.50 -15.32 5.86
C ASP A 69 -1.40 -14.43 7.12
N GLY A 70 -2.08 -13.28 7.07
CA GLY A 70 -2.12 -12.28 8.15
C GLY A 70 -0.95 -11.30 8.15
N GLU A 71 0.10 -11.53 7.35
CA GLU A 71 1.19 -10.56 7.17
C GLU A 71 0.83 -9.52 6.12
N ARG A 72 1.08 -8.24 6.43
CA ARG A 72 0.90 -7.14 5.48
C ARG A 72 1.92 -7.25 4.34
N VAL A 73 1.44 -7.29 3.11
CA VAL A 73 2.29 -7.39 1.91
C VAL A 73 2.18 -6.18 0.99
N GLY A 74 1.12 -5.38 1.12
CA GLY A 74 0.92 -4.20 0.31
C GLY A 74 -0.26 -3.36 0.79
N GLU A 75 -0.54 -2.31 0.04
CA GLU A 75 -1.72 -1.49 0.22
C GLU A 75 -2.39 -1.24 -1.14
N LEU A 76 -3.65 -0.84 -1.15
CA LEU A 76 -4.26 -0.25 -2.33
C LEU A 76 -3.99 1.26 -2.33
N THR A 77 -3.87 1.86 -3.52
CA THR A 77 -3.83 3.34 -3.61
C THR A 77 -5.09 3.93 -2.99
N ALA A 78 -5.01 5.14 -2.42
CA ALA A 78 -6.16 5.80 -1.80
C ALA A 78 -7.42 5.86 -2.71
N PRO A 79 -7.32 6.20 -4.03
CA PRO A 79 -8.48 6.15 -4.93
C PRO A 79 -9.06 4.75 -5.10
N THR A 80 -8.20 3.72 -5.16
CA THR A 80 -8.63 2.33 -5.28
C THR A 80 -9.27 1.85 -3.97
N ALA A 81 -8.70 2.21 -2.83
CA ALA A 81 -9.25 1.91 -1.53
C ALA A 81 -10.65 2.53 -1.34
N ALA A 82 -10.82 3.79 -1.75
CA ALA A 82 -12.14 4.45 -1.73
C ALA A 82 -13.16 3.74 -2.63
N LEU A 83 -12.74 3.28 -3.82
CA LEU A 83 -13.61 2.57 -4.75
C LEU A 83 -14.12 1.23 -4.19
N TYR A 84 -13.26 0.48 -3.49
CA TYR A 84 -13.60 -0.85 -2.98
C TYR A 84 -14.08 -0.88 -1.53
N GLY A 85 -13.93 0.22 -0.78
CA GLY A 85 -14.34 0.33 0.61
C GLY A 85 -15.76 -0.19 0.89
N PRO A 86 -16.80 0.33 0.20
CA PRO A 86 -18.17 -0.10 0.43
C PRO A 86 -18.39 -1.61 0.24
N LEU A 87 -17.74 -2.21 -0.76
CA LEU A 87 -17.84 -3.65 -1.02
C LEU A 87 -17.23 -4.48 0.12
N LEU A 88 -16.10 -4.03 0.68
CA LEU A 88 -15.48 -4.72 1.83
C LEU A 88 -16.34 -4.57 3.08
N GLU A 89 -16.98 -3.40 3.27
CA GLU A 89 -17.91 -3.17 4.38
C GLU A 89 -19.11 -4.11 4.30
N ASP A 90 -19.69 -4.33 3.13
CA ASP A 90 -20.80 -5.27 2.94
C ASP A 90 -20.41 -6.70 3.36
N VAL A 91 -19.21 -7.14 2.99
CA VAL A 91 -18.68 -8.45 3.37
C VAL A 91 -18.45 -8.54 4.88
N LEU A 92 -17.88 -7.50 5.49
CA LEU A 92 -17.64 -7.45 6.93
C LEU A 92 -18.96 -7.37 7.72
N PHE A 93 -19.96 -6.67 7.19
CA PHE A 93 -21.28 -6.51 7.80
C PHE A 93 -22.00 -7.86 7.94
N VAL A 94 -21.83 -8.76 6.97
CA VAL A 94 -22.35 -10.15 7.06
C VAL A 94 -21.44 -11.10 7.86
N GLY A 95 -20.37 -10.58 8.47
CA GLY A 95 -19.42 -11.36 9.27
C GLY A 95 -18.37 -12.11 8.45
N GLY A 96 -18.22 -11.81 7.16
CA GLY A 96 -17.21 -12.39 6.29
C GLY A 96 -15.85 -11.69 6.41
N ARG A 97 -14.81 -12.32 5.87
CA ARG A 97 -13.48 -11.70 5.69
C ARG A 97 -13.20 -11.51 4.21
N PRO A 98 -13.13 -10.28 3.70
CA PRO A 98 -13.00 -10.07 2.26
C PRO A 98 -11.63 -10.53 1.77
N ALA A 99 -11.63 -11.27 0.66
CA ALA A 99 -10.43 -11.78 0.04
C ALA A 99 -10.54 -11.73 -1.48
N CYS A 100 -9.40 -11.72 -2.16
CA CYS A 100 -9.36 -11.83 -3.60
C CYS A 100 -8.24 -12.75 -4.07
N ILE A 101 -8.35 -13.20 -5.32
CA ILE A 101 -7.23 -13.87 -5.98
C ILE A 101 -6.19 -12.81 -6.29
N ALA A 102 -4.92 -13.13 -6.08
CA ALA A 102 -3.81 -12.34 -6.52
C ALA A 102 -2.76 -13.22 -7.20
N THR A 103 -1.95 -12.59 -8.04
CA THR A 103 -0.85 -13.23 -8.75
C THR A 103 0.44 -12.58 -8.28
N VAL A 104 1.35 -13.38 -7.72
CA VAL A 104 2.69 -12.94 -7.35
C VAL A 104 3.59 -13.04 -8.58
N VAL A 105 4.13 -11.91 -9.01
CA VAL A 105 4.99 -11.76 -10.19
C VAL A 105 6.37 -11.26 -9.78
N ASN A 106 7.39 -11.48 -10.62
CA ASN A 106 8.70 -10.85 -10.45
C ASN A 106 8.68 -9.48 -11.13
N GLY A 107 8.65 -8.42 -10.33
CA GLY A 107 8.84 -7.05 -10.79
C GLY A 107 10.30 -6.60 -10.75
N PRO A 108 10.60 -5.40 -11.28
CA PRO A 108 11.96 -4.85 -11.32
C PRO A 108 12.60 -4.68 -9.94
N GLN A 109 11.79 -4.61 -8.90
CA GLN A 109 12.23 -4.37 -7.52
C GLN A 109 11.91 -5.54 -6.58
N GLY A 110 11.67 -6.75 -7.12
CA GLY A 110 11.35 -7.96 -6.38
C GLY A 110 9.94 -8.48 -6.64
N ALA A 111 9.42 -9.31 -5.73
CA ALA A 111 8.07 -9.84 -5.85
C ALA A 111 7.01 -8.73 -5.73
N GLU A 112 6.08 -8.69 -6.69
CA GLU A 112 4.94 -7.78 -6.73
C GLU A 112 3.64 -8.59 -6.71
N VAL A 113 2.56 -7.99 -6.19
CA VAL A 113 1.25 -8.65 -6.05
C VAL A 113 0.24 -7.92 -6.92
N GLU A 114 -0.24 -8.62 -7.94
CA GLU A 114 -1.32 -8.18 -8.82
C GLU A 114 -2.64 -8.77 -8.32
N LEU A 115 -3.55 -7.92 -7.86
CA LEU A 115 -4.85 -8.33 -7.34
C LEU A 115 -5.88 -8.45 -8.44
N ARG A 116 -6.77 -9.44 -8.35
CA ARG A 116 -7.94 -9.61 -9.21
C ARG A 116 -9.19 -9.20 -8.43
N LEU A 117 -9.67 -7.99 -8.67
CA LEU A 117 -10.80 -7.38 -7.98
C LEU A 117 -12.02 -7.25 -8.89
N PRO A 118 -13.24 -7.12 -8.35
CA PRO A 118 -14.44 -6.99 -9.17
C PRO A 118 -14.47 -5.64 -9.89
N VAL A 119 -15.18 -5.59 -11.02
CA VAL A 119 -15.49 -4.30 -11.65
C VAL A 119 -16.57 -3.60 -10.84
N VAL A 120 -16.20 -2.51 -10.19
CA VAL A 120 -17.16 -1.62 -9.53
C VAL A 120 -17.63 -0.61 -10.58
N PRO A 121 -18.94 -0.50 -10.87
CA PRO A 121 -19.44 0.46 -11.83
C PRO A 121 -19.12 1.88 -11.35
N VAL A 122 -18.22 2.54 -12.06
CA VAL A 122 -17.87 3.95 -11.85
C VAL A 122 -19.06 4.77 -12.33
N GLY A 123 -20.03 5.00 -11.46
CA GLY A 123 -21.31 5.59 -11.83
C GLY A 123 -22.40 5.44 -10.77
N ALA A 124 -22.23 4.52 -9.82
CA ALA A 124 -22.89 4.66 -8.52
C ALA A 124 -22.22 5.85 -7.82
N ALA A 125 -22.83 7.03 -8.01
CA ALA A 125 -22.37 8.33 -7.59
C ALA A 125 -21.53 8.25 -6.31
N VAL A 126 -20.25 8.61 -6.43
CA VAL A 126 -19.58 9.26 -5.30
C VAL A 126 -20.54 10.40 -4.95
N PRO A 127 -21.23 10.37 -3.79
CA PRO A 127 -21.99 11.55 -3.39
C PRO A 127 -20.98 12.69 -3.49
N PRO A 128 -21.30 13.80 -4.20
CA PRO A 128 -20.36 14.90 -4.35
C PRO A 128 -19.77 15.13 -2.97
N GLU A 129 -18.43 15.08 -2.85
CA GLU A 129 -17.76 15.30 -1.58
C GLU A 129 -18.45 16.52 -0.98
N LEU A 130 -19.35 16.29 -0.01
CA LEU A 130 -20.01 17.37 0.68
C LEU A 130 -18.81 18.14 1.21
N PRO A 131 -18.63 19.41 0.81
CA PRO A 131 -17.43 20.16 1.15
C PRO A 131 -17.27 19.95 2.64
N LEU A 132 -16.24 19.17 3.01
CA LEU A 132 -15.96 18.90 4.40
C LEU A 132 -15.91 20.29 5.00
N PRO A 133 -16.69 20.58 6.06
CA PRO A 133 -16.69 21.91 6.63
C PRO A 133 -15.23 22.24 6.87
N VAL A 134 -14.70 23.18 6.05
CA VAL A 134 -13.37 23.70 6.22
C VAL A 134 -13.47 24.26 7.61
N SER A 135 -12.91 23.54 8.56
CA SER A 135 -13.06 23.85 9.96
C SER A 135 -12.22 25.09 10.14
N ALA A 136 -12.80 26.25 9.81
CA ALA A 136 -12.31 27.60 10.08
C ALA A 136 -12.36 27.87 11.59
N GLY A 137 -12.25 26.82 12.40
CA GLY A 137 -11.68 26.93 13.71
C GLY A 137 -10.21 27.25 13.49
N ALA A 138 -9.90 28.54 13.50
CA ALA A 138 -8.68 28.99 14.14
C ALA A 138 -8.58 28.25 15.47
N PHE A 139 -7.88 27.11 15.49
CA PHE A 139 -7.39 26.57 16.73
C PHE A 139 -6.57 27.72 17.31
N PRO A 140 -6.92 28.24 18.50
CA PRO A 140 -6.03 29.19 19.13
C PRO A 140 -4.69 28.46 19.21
N VAL A 141 -3.71 28.96 18.46
CA VAL A 141 -2.31 28.61 18.67
C VAL A 141 -2.09 29.00 20.12
N ALA A 142 -2.17 28.01 21.01
CA ALA A 142 -1.89 28.19 22.41
C ALA A 142 -0.43 28.60 22.43
N ALA A 143 -0.20 29.91 22.50
CA ALA A 143 1.11 30.51 22.58
C ALA A 143 1.85 29.78 23.69
N GLY A 144 2.81 28.96 23.28
CA GLY A 144 3.56 28.10 24.17
C GLY A 144 4.20 28.95 25.25
N ARG A 145 3.65 28.89 26.46
CA ARG A 145 4.35 29.31 27.66
C ARG A 145 5.57 28.40 27.77
N ARG A 146 6.71 28.90 27.31
CA ARG A 146 8.03 28.36 27.61
C ARG A 146 8.18 28.34 29.12
N THR A 147 7.91 27.20 29.75
CA THR A 147 8.34 26.96 31.11
C THR A 147 9.84 26.70 31.08
N PRO A 148 10.65 27.49 31.80
CA PRO A 148 12.07 27.20 31.94
C PRO A 148 12.21 25.94 32.79
N VAL A 149 12.68 24.84 32.18
CA VAL A 149 13.09 23.64 32.91
C VAL A 149 14.45 23.93 33.54
N LEU A 150 14.41 24.41 34.79
CA LEU A 150 15.55 24.42 35.68
C LEU A 150 15.74 23.00 36.27
N ILE A 151 16.78 22.33 35.78
CA ILE A 151 17.73 21.47 36.51
C ILE A 151 17.14 20.46 37.52
N GLY A 152 17.33 19.18 37.20
CA GLY A 152 17.30 18.08 38.16
C GLY A 152 18.36 17.03 37.81
N ALA A 153 19.63 17.33 38.10
CA ALA A 153 20.73 16.37 38.06
C ALA A 153 20.40 15.13 38.91
N GLY A 154 20.34 13.94 38.31
CA GLY A 154 19.96 12.77 39.10
C GLY A 154 19.99 11.40 38.44
N VAL A 155 20.62 11.18 37.27
CA VAL A 155 20.80 9.79 36.74
C VAL A 155 22.13 9.64 36.01
N ALA A 156 23.21 10.14 36.60
CA ALA A 156 24.59 9.82 36.19
C ALA A 156 25.30 8.89 37.22
N ALA A 157 24.56 8.34 38.19
CA ALA A 157 25.10 7.51 39.27
C ALA A 157 24.70 6.02 39.20
N LEU A 158 24.00 5.56 38.14
CA LEU A 158 23.65 4.13 37.98
C LEU A 158 24.40 3.42 36.85
N LEU A 159 25.22 4.13 36.06
CA LEU A 159 26.06 3.54 35.00
C LEU A 159 27.54 3.41 35.36
N ILE A 160 27.88 3.47 36.66
CA ILE A 160 29.27 3.33 37.17
C ILE A 160 29.45 2.06 38.05
N VAL A 161 28.53 1.08 38.00
CA VAL A 161 28.66 -0.16 38.81
C VAL A 161 28.80 -1.46 37.98
N ILE A 162 28.67 -1.45 36.66
CA ILE A 162 28.90 -2.67 35.84
C ILE A 162 29.99 -2.40 34.80
N GLY A 163 31.15 -1.99 35.29
CA GLY A 163 32.30 -1.64 34.46
C GLY A 163 33.64 -1.86 35.14
N VAL A 164 33.79 -2.86 36.01
CA VAL A 164 35.12 -3.32 36.47
C VAL A 164 35.06 -4.83 36.72
N GLY A 165 35.72 -5.60 35.85
CA GLY A 165 35.81 -7.05 35.96
C GLY A 165 36.65 -7.68 34.86
N ILE A 166 37.89 -7.23 34.73
CA ILE A 166 38.96 -7.91 33.98
C ILE A 166 39.18 -9.29 34.62
N GLY A 167 39.15 -10.35 33.83
CA GLY A 167 39.43 -11.70 34.30
C GLY A 167 39.74 -12.68 33.17
N ARG A 168 41.02 -12.75 32.79
CA ARG A 168 41.63 -13.83 32.01
C ARG A 168 41.61 -15.13 32.81
N GLY A 169 41.38 -16.24 32.10
CA GLY A 169 41.98 -17.55 32.40
C GLY A 169 41.14 -18.50 33.24
N GLY A 170 41.11 -19.77 32.83
CA GLY A 170 40.62 -20.86 33.67
C GLY A 170 40.00 -22.01 32.88
N ASP A 171 40.84 -22.92 32.41
CA ASP A 171 40.45 -24.28 32.03
C ASP A 171 39.69 -24.98 33.17
N GLY A 172 38.71 -25.80 32.78
CA GLY A 172 38.26 -26.96 33.55
C GLY A 172 37.12 -26.73 34.54
N ALA A 173 35.94 -27.24 34.18
CA ALA A 173 35.18 -28.14 35.04
C ALA A 173 34.15 -28.90 34.20
N VAL A 174 34.39 -30.21 34.13
CA VAL A 174 33.40 -31.22 33.80
C VAL A 174 32.31 -31.13 34.87
N GLU A 175 31.05 -30.96 34.47
CA GLU A 175 29.94 -31.36 35.33
C GLU A 175 28.93 -32.16 34.51
N THR A 176 28.97 -33.45 34.82
CA THR A 176 28.07 -34.51 34.42
C THR A 176 26.84 -34.44 35.32
N ALA A 177 25.67 -34.32 34.72
CA ALA A 177 24.39 -34.70 35.29
C ALA A 177 23.58 -35.24 34.09
N ASP A 178 23.43 -36.56 33.86
CA ASP A 178 22.80 -37.58 34.72
C ASP A 178 21.53 -37.00 35.35
N GLY A 179 20.32 -37.36 34.97
CA GLY A 179 19.80 -38.63 34.49
C GLY A 179 18.40 -38.69 35.08
N GLY A 180 17.36 -38.58 34.26
CA GLY A 180 15.97 -38.56 34.70
C GLY A 180 15.07 -39.13 33.60
N PRO A 181 14.48 -40.32 33.78
CA PRO A 181 13.71 -41.01 32.76
C PRO A 181 12.24 -40.59 32.74
N ASP A 182 11.54 -41.06 31.72
CA ASP A 182 10.08 -41.13 31.55
C ASP A 182 9.35 -39.92 30.98
N ALA A 183 9.14 -39.96 29.66
CA ALA A 183 7.81 -40.24 29.11
C ALA A 183 7.93 -40.51 27.60
N VAL A 184 7.98 -41.80 27.22
CA VAL A 184 7.82 -42.21 25.82
C VAL A 184 6.35 -42.05 25.46
N ALA A 185 6.01 -40.96 24.77
CA ALA A 185 4.72 -40.83 24.11
C ALA A 185 4.72 -41.69 22.84
N THR A 186 4.11 -42.87 22.91
CA THR A 186 3.86 -43.72 21.74
C THR A 186 2.68 -43.14 20.95
N THR A 187 2.96 -42.33 19.93
CA THR A 187 1.94 -41.89 18.98
C THR A 187 1.64 -43.03 18.02
N THR A 188 0.48 -43.67 18.18
CA THR A 188 -0.04 -44.67 17.24
C THR A 188 -0.64 -43.95 16.05
N THR A 189 0.08 -43.95 14.92
CA THR A 189 -0.42 -43.46 13.63
C THR A 189 -1.38 -44.49 13.02
N ALA A 190 -2.66 -44.14 12.93
CA ALA A 190 -3.65 -44.94 12.22
C ALA A 190 -3.41 -44.86 10.70
N PRO A 191 -3.51 -45.98 9.95
CA PRO A 191 -3.37 -45.98 8.51
C PRO A 191 -4.53 -45.23 7.84
N ALA A 192 -4.20 -44.28 6.97
CA ALA A 192 -5.16 -43.55 6.17
C ALA A 192 -5.90 -44.49 5.18
N PRO A 193 -7.21 -44.31 4.96
CA PRO A 193 -7.96 -45.13 4.00
C PRO A 193 -7.48 -44.87 2.56
N PRO A 194 -7.57 -45.88 1.67
CA PRO A 194 -7.18 -45.74 0.27
C PRO A 194 -8.12 -44.77 -0.46
N SER A 195 -7.57 -43.63 -0.92
CA SER A 195 -8.27 -42.71 -1.82
C SER A 195 -8.50 -43.39 -3.18
N THR A 196 -9.77 -43.64 -3.48
CA THR A 196 -10.21 -44.11 -4.80
C THR A 196 -10.22 -42.91 -5.75
N ALA A 197 -9.24 -42.84 -6.66
CA ALA A 197 -9.19 -41.82 -7.69
C ALA A 197 -10.22 -42.15 -8.80
N SER A 198 -11.30 -41.38 -8.86
CA SER A 198 -12.22 -41.40 -10.00
C SER A 198 -11.53 -40.75 -11.19
N ALA A 199 -11.24 -41.55 -12.23
CA ALA A 199 -10.73 -41.06 -13.49
C ALA A 199 -11.84 -40.32 -14.26
N THR A 200 -11.85 -38.99 -14.20
CA THR A 200 -12.71 -38.16 -15.05
C THR A 200 -12.10 -38.10 -16.45
N THR A 201 -12.66 -38.87 -17.39
CA THR A 201 -12.33 -38.76 -18.81
C THR A 201 -12.92 -37.46 -19.37
N VAL A 202 -12.09 -36.45 -19.54
CA VAL A 202 -12.47 -35.19 -20.20
C VAL A 202 -12.67 -35.48 -21.69
N ARG A 203 -13.93 -35.52 -22.13
CA ARG A 203 -14.29 -35.60 -23.54
C ARG A 203 -13.90 -34.29 -24.22
N ARG A 204 -12.86 -34.35 -25.05
CA ARG A 204 -12.35 -33.23 -25.86
C ARG A 204 -13.45 -32.73 -26.80
N ALA A 205 -13.92 -31.51 -26.58
CA ALA A 205 -14.82 -30.83 -27.50
C ALA A 205 -14.12 -30.61 -28.86
N PRO A 206 -14.82 -30.79 -29.99
CA PRO A 206 -14.24 -30.53 -31.30
C PRO A 206 -13.77 -29.08 -31.41
N ALA A 207 -12.57 -28.90 -31.94
CA ALA A 207 -11.94 -27.60 -32.14
C ALA A 207 -12.86 -26.71 -33.00
N ALA A 208 -13.28 -25.58 -32.45
CA ALA A 208 -14.00 -24.56 -33.20
C ALA A 208 -13.12 -24.04 -34.35
N ALA A 209 -13.74 -23.79 -35.49
CA ALA A 209 -13.08 -23.28 -36.68
C ALA A 209 -12.36 -21.94 -36.38
N PRO A 210 -11.22 -21.65 -37.04
CA PRO A 210 -10.50 -20.39 -36.86
C PRO A 210 -11.42 -19.20 -37.16
N PRO A 211 -11.41 -18.15 -36.32
CA PRO A 211 -12.15 -16.94 -36.61
C PRO A 211 -11.62 -16.31 -37.90
N GLU A 212 -12.55 -16.04 -38.82
CA GLU A 212 -12.33 -15.32 -40.06
C GLU A 212 -11.67 -13.97 -39.74
N ARG A 213 -10.54 -13.67 -40.40
CA ARG A 213 -9.78 -12.44 -40.14
C ARG A 213 -10.67 -11.23 -40.36
N ALA A 214 -10.80 -10.41 -39.33
CA ALA A 214 -11.41 -9.09 -39.46
C ALA A 214 -10.67 -8.28 -40.56
N PRO A 215 -11.39 -7.52 -41.39
CA PRO A 215 -10.78 -6.69 -42.43
C PRO A 215 -9.79 -5.70 -41.81
N ALA A 216 -8.66 -5.52 -42.48
CA ALA A 216 -7.63 -4.58 -42.07
C ALA A 216 -8.22 -3.16 -41.94
N PRO A 217 -7.88 -2.40 -40.89
CA PRO A 217 -8.38 -1.04 -40.72
C PRO A 217 -7.90 -0.17 -41.89
N THR A 218 -8.85 0.54 -42.49
CA THR A 218 -8.59 1.55 -43.51
C THR A 218 -7.62 2.59 -42.96
N PRO A 219 -6.56 2.97 -43.71
CA PRO A 219 -5.62 3.99 -43.26
C PRO A 219 -6.36 5.30 -42.97
N GLN A 220 -6.28 5.77 -41.72
CA GLN A 220 -6.79 7.09 -41.34
C GLN A 220 -5.98 8.16 -42.09
N PRO A 221 -6.66 9.16 -42.70
CA PRO A 221 -5.99 10.31 -43.28
C PRO A 221 -5.20 11.04 -42.20
N ALA A 222 -3.95 11.39 -42.52
CA ALA A 222 -3.09 12.20 -41.67
C ALA A 222 -3.80 13.52 -41.34
N SER A 223 -4.05 13.77 -40.06
CA SER A 223 -4.50 15.08 -39.59
C SER A 223 -3.43 16.11 -39.94
N GLU A 224 -3.81 17.09 -40.77
CA GLU A 224 -3.05 18.30 -40.99
C GLU A 224 -2.80 19.01 -39.66
N ALA A 225 -1.55 19.42 -39.45
CA ALA A 225 -1.12 20.23 -38.34
C ALA A 225 -1.90 21.56 -38.34
N GLY A 226 -2.70 21.78 -37.31
CA GLY A 226 -3.28 23.09 -37.05
C GLY A 226 -2.20 24.10 -36.67
N PRO A 227 -2.38 25.39 -37.02
CA PRO A 227 -1.42 26.44 -36.74
C PRO A 227 -1.23 26.65 -35.23
N ASP A 228 0.02 26.92 -34.88
CA ASP A 228 0.56 27.22 -33.54
C ASP A 228 -0.19 28.41 -32.91
N PRO A 229 -0.91 28.24 -31.78
CA PRO A 229 -1.44 29.34 -30.99
C PRO A 229 -0.42 29.71 -29.90
N SER A 230 0.66 30.37 -30.30
CA SER A 230 1.37 31.26 -29.38
C SER A 230 0.57 32.56 -29.29
N ASP A 231 -0.32 32.65 -28.31
CA ASP A 231 -0.59 33.88 -27.57
C ASP A 231 -1.28 33.49 -26.26
N GLY A 232 -0.60 33.81 -25.17
CA GLY A 232 -0.85 33.30 -23.83
C GLY A 232 -2.26 33.57 -23.35
N CYS A 233 -2.95 32.51 -22.95
CA CYS A 233 -3.83 32.38 -21.78
C CYS A 233 -4.48 30.99 -21.87
N ASP A 234 -4.10 30.10 -20.95
CA ASP A 234 -4.68 28.75 -20.87
C ASP A 234 -6.16 28.85 -20.46
N THR A 235 -7.03 28.14 -21.16
CA THR A 235 -8.50 28.27 -21.06
C THR A 235 -9.07 27.69 -19.76
N ASN A 236 -8.22 27.11 -18.90
CA ASN A 236 -8.62 26.54 -17.60
C ASN A 236 -8.28 27.42 -16.38
N HIS A 237 -7.86 28.67 -16.57
CA HIS A 237 -7.72 29.63 -15.48
C HIS A 237 -8.75 30.76 -15.63
N ALA A 238 -9.69 30.82 -14.69
CA ALA A 238 -10.78 31.80 -14.69
C ALA A 238 -10.32 33.21 -14.28
N ASP A 239 -9.05 33.39 -13.93
CA ASP A 239 -8.49 34.66 -13.45
C ASP A 239 -7.25 35.04 -14.26
N CYS A 240 -7.46 35.43 -15.51
CA CYS A 240 -6.51 36.27 -16.24
C CYS A 240 -6.54 37.68 -15.62
N LEU A 241 -5.76 37.87 -14.55
CA LEU A 241 -5.45 39.21 -14.05
C LEU A 241 -4.65 39.96 -15.13
N PRO A 242 -5.02 41.20 -15.48
CA PRO A 242 -4.30 41.98 -16.48
C PRO A 242 -2.87 42.24 -15.98
N ASP A 243 -1.89 41.95 -16.84
CA ASP A 243 -0.51 42.42 -16.68
C ASP A 243 -0.53 43.95 -16.54
N GLY A 244 -0.15 44.45 -15.36
CA GLY A 244 -0.01 45.88 -15.09
C GLY A 244 -0.77 46.44 -13.88
N ALA A 245 -0.91 45.67 -12.79
CA ALA A 245 -1.32 46.23 -11.50
C ALA A 245 -0.07 46.72 -10.73
N ASP A 246 0.22 48.01 -10.91
CA ASP A 246 0.70 48.97 -9.91
C ASP A 246 1.69 48.44 -8.84
N CYS A 247 2.98 48.52 -9.17
CA CYS A 247 4.06 48.61 -8.18
C CYS A 247 4.22 50.08 -7.76
N ASP A 248 3.27 50.59 -6.98
CA ASP A 248 3.37 51.88 -6.32
C ASP A 248 3.05 51.67 -4.83
N ASP A 249 4.10 51.62 -3.99
CA ASP A 249 4.21 52.40 -2.74
C ASP A 249 5.40 51.90 -1.89
N GLU A 250 6.17 52.86 -1.40
CA GLU A 250 7.53 52.79 -0.81
C GLU A 250 7.68 52.01 0.52
N SER A 251 7.13 50.80 0.66
CA SER A 251 7.42 49.90 1.79
C SER A 251 7.06 48.44 1.42
N GLY A 252 7.75 47.86 0.44
CA GLY A 252 7.46 46.53 -0.08
C GLY A 252 7.87 45.39 0.86
N GLU A 253 6.97 44.99 1.75
CA GLU A 253 7.02 43.66 2.39
C GLU A 253 6.06 42.73 1.62
N ILE A 254 6.63 41.89 0.75
CA ILE A 254 5.87 40.88 -0.01
C ILE A 254 5.44 39.80 0.97
N THR A 255 4.22 39.92 1.52
CA THR A 255 3.59 38.87 2.33
C THR A 255 2.79 37.92 1.42
N GLY A 256 3.51 37.22 0.55
CA GLY A 256 2.99 36.11 -0.24
C GLY A 256 3.86 34.89 0.03
N THR A 257 3.26 33.75 0.38
CA THR A 257 4.02 32.50 0.42
C THR A 257 4.42 32.18 -1.02
N ASP A 258 5.72 32.06 -1.28
CA ASP A 258 6.22 31.67 -2.59
C ASP A 258 5.79 30.22 -2.87
N VAL A 259 4.68 30.06 -3.57
CA VAL A 259 4.14 28.74 -3.96
C VAL A 259 4.88 28.20 -5.19
N HIS A 260 5.76 28.99 -5.81
CA HIS A 260 6.35 28.71 -7.10
C HIS A 260 7.88 28.65 -7.12
N ASP A 261 8.57 28.72 -5.98
CA ASP A 261 10.04 28.75 -5.90
C ASP A 261 10.64 29.82 -6.85
N LEU A 262 9.95 30.96 -6.98
CA LEU A 262 10.40 32.07 -7.82
C LEU A 262 11.50 32.91 -7.12
N ASP A 263 11.63 32.78 -5.80
CA ASP A 263 12.69 33.37 -4.98
C ASP A 263 13.43 32.27 -4.18
N PRO A 264 14.23 31.42 -4.83
CA PRO A 264 14.89 30.28 -4.18
C PRO A 264 15.93 30.68 -3.13
N ASP A 265 16.31 31.96 -3.09
CA ASP A 265 17.27 32.55 -2.19
C ASP A 265 16.65 33.43 -1.09
N ASP A 266 15.32 33.60 -1.07
CA ASP A 266 14.56 34.36 -0.04
C ASP A 266 15.08 35.81 0.12
N GLU A 267 15.71 36.37 -0.91
CA GLU A 267 16.32 37.70 -0.86
C GLU A 267 15.36 38.82 -1.31
N GLY A 268 14.11 38.48 -1.66
CA GLY A 268 13.04 39.43 -1.89
C GLY A 268 13.25 40.34 -3.11
N THR A 269 14.10 39.94 -4.04
CA THR A 269 14.45 40.72 -5.25
C THR A 269 13.80 40.13 -6.48
N GLY A 270 12.46 40.20 -6.53
CA GLY A 270 11.70 39.97 -7.75
C GLY A 270 11.52 41.28 -8.52
N CYS A 271 11.94 41.27 -9.79
CA CYS A 271 11.78 42.30 -10.85
C CYS A 271 12.99 43.21 -11.10
N ASP A 272 13.72 42.94 -12.19
CA ASP A 272 14.37 43.94 -13.07
C ASP A 272 13.54 44.06 -14.35
#